data_AF-A0A939JZ24-F1
#
_entry.id   AF-A0A939JZ24-F1
#
_cell.length_a   1.000
_cell.length_b   1.000
_cell.length_c   1.000
_cell.angle_alpha   90.00
_cell.angle_beta   90.00
_cell.angle_gamma   90.00
#
_symmetry.space_group_name_H-M   'P 1'
#
loop_
_entity.id
_entity.type
_entity.pdbx_description
1 polymer ?
#
loop_
_entity_poly.entity_id
_entity_poly.type
_entity_poly.pdbx_seq_one_letter_code
_entity_poly.pdbx_strand_id
1 'polypeptide(L)'
;MFIQRNFLFIIMVMAVLLAVAMKATVYQREPVAPPTPSPATTEAFRAYWFGGKAELNTYQLEQAQYGAMHTGEAVLVFVTEDFRVDKQVKAESEASRGVSVPVLKTNYIRRFVTGIYDYSLFTSVFTPIGSPKFPNTLKVSTSGQEWCGHSYVQVNYKDNAYQVSGRSYFEQEVTEDYTVEKAMLEDELWNRIRLDPGKLPTGDVHLIPGTQSARLRHKKLESIPATATLDSAQGVAWTNTHIPGVSVGPCKAYILDYKDDGKSTPGRKLTLIFETAFPHKIVGWEETYTSKEKVLTSRAMLRKTIQSDYWNHNTPADSTLRQALSL
;
A
#
# COMPACT_ATOMS: atom_id res chain seq x y z
N MET A 1 10.59 -68.62 -9.28
CA MET A 1 9.79 -68.76 -8.03
C MET A 1 10.17 -67.74 -6.94
N PHE A 2 11.45 -67.40 -6.73
CA PHE A 2 11.88 -66.44 -5.69
C PHE A 2 11.29 -65.03 -5.85
N ILE A 3 11.34 -64.47 -7.06
CA ILE A 3 10.84 -63.11 -7.34
C ILE A 3 9.32 -63.03 -7.13
N GLN A 4 8.55 -64.00 -7.64
CA GLN A 4 7.10 -64.04 -7.44
C GLN A 4 6.72 -64.22 -5.96
N ARG A 5 7.48 -65.02 -5.20
CA ARG A 5 7.21 -65.25 -3.77
C ARG A 5 7.55 -64.04 -2.89
N ASN A 6 8.50 -63.20 -3.32
CA ASN A 6 9.01 -62.07 -2.54
C ASN A 6 8.73 -60.69 -3.17
N PHE A 7 7.83 -60.64 -4.17
CA PHE A 7 7.58 -59.45 -4.98
C PHE A 7 7.24 -58.21 -4.14
N LEU A 8 6.36 -58.38 -3.13
CA LEU A 8 5.94 -57.29 -2.25
C LEU A 8 7.10 -56.74 -1.41
N PHE A 9 7.96 -57.64 -0.91
CA PHE A 9 9.14 -57.26 -0.13
C PHE A 9 10.16 -56.50 -0.98
N ILE A 10 10.38 -56.94 -2.22
CA ILE A 10 11.28 -56.27 -3.15
C ILE A 10 10.79 -54.85 -3.48
N ILE A 11 9.47 -54.68 -3.73
CA ILE A 11 8.87 -53.35 -3.95
C ILE A 11 9.04 -52.46 -2.73
N MET A 12 8.79 -52.99 -1.53
CA MET A 12 8.89 -52.20 -0.30
C MET A 12 10.33 -51.75 -0.04
N VAL A 13 11.31 -52.62 -0.26
CA VAL A 13 12.74 -52.29 -0.16
C VAL A 13 13.14 -51.25 -1.22
N MET A 14 12.69 -51.41 -2.48
CA MET A 14 12.95 -50.42 -3.52
C MET A 14 12.30 -49.05 -3.22
N ALA A 15 11.09 -49.03 -2.68
CA ALA A 15 10.41 -47.79 -2.30
C ALA A 15 11.13 -47.06 -1.15
N VAL A 16 11.63 -47.81 -0.16
CA VAL A 16 12.43 -47.25 0.94
C VAL A 16 13.78 -46.73 0.42
N LEU A 17 14.46 -47.50 -0.43
CA LEU A 17 15.73 -47.06 -1.04
C LEU A 17 15.54 -45.82 -1.91
N LEU A 18 14.46 -45.74 -2.69
CA LEU A 18 14.12 -44.57 -3.48
C LEU A 18 13.80 -43.36 -2.59
N ALA A 19 13.03 -43.53 -1.52
CA ALA A 19 12.70 -42.46 -0.58
C ALA A 19 13.95 -41.91 0.14
N VAL A 20 14.91 -42.78 0.49
CA VAL A 20 16.21 -42.39 1.06
C VAL A 20 17.09 -41.69 0.01
N ALA A 21 17.18 -42.23 -1.21
CA ALA A 21 17.94 -41.61 -2.31
C ALA A 21 17.40 -40.23 -2.71
N MET A 22 16.08 -40.05 -2.66
CA MET A 22 15.41 -38.78 -2.95
C MET A 22 15.40 -37.79 -1.77
N LYS A 23 16.06 -38.11 -0.65
CA LYS A 23 16.02 -37.31 0.60
C LYS A 23 14.58 -36.99 1.07
N ALA A 24 13.64 -37.88 0.79
CA ALA A 24 12.22 -37.70 1.09
C ALA A 24 11.85 -38.12 2.52
N THR A 25 12.79 -38.69 3.28
CA THR A 25 12.58 -39.06 4.69
C THR A 25 12.72 -37.85 5.59
N VAL A 26 11.79 -37.67 6.53
CA VAL A 26 11.72 -36.55 7.49
C VAL A 26 13.03 -36.33 8.25
N TYR A 27 13.81 -37.40 8.49
CA TYR A 27 15.09 -37.37 9.21
C TYR A 27 16.27 -36.76 8.45
N GLN A 28 16.14 -36.52 7.13
CA GLN A 28 17.20 -35.95 6.30
C GLN A 28 16.93 -34.50 5.87
N ARG A 29 15.76 -33.94 6.23
CA ARG A 29 15.53 -32.50 6.07
C ARG A 29 16.36 -31.80 7.14
N GLU A 30 17.28 -30.94 6.71
CA GLU A 30 17.92 -30.00 7.63
C GLU A 30 16.83 -29.29 8.43
N PRO A 31 17.04 -29.07 9.75
CA PRO A 31 16.12 -28.27 10.55
C PRO A 31 15.85 -26.97 9.80
N VAL A 32 14.59 -26.78 9.36
CA VAL A 32 14.20 -25.51 8.76
C VAL A 32 14.49 -24.45 9.81
N ALA A 33 15.40 -23.53 9.49
CA ALA A 33 15.73 -22.44 10.40
C ALA A 33 14.41 -21.79 10.87
N PRO A 34 14.27 -21.50 12.17
CA PRO A 34 13.05 -20.89 12.68
C PRO A 34 12.75 -19.64 11.83
N PRO A 35 11.49 -19.46 11.39
CA PRO A 35 11.16 -18.34 10.53
C PRO A 35 11.57 -17.05 11.23
N THR A 36 12.27 -16.16 10.51
CA THR A 36 12.66 -14.86 11.03
C THR A 36 11.42 -14.19 11.64
N PRO A 37 11.48 -13.74 12.91
CA PRO A 37 10.33 -13.16 13.58
C PRO A 37 9.82 -11.96 12.76
N SER A 38 8.50 -11.91 12.56
CA SER A 38 7.86 -10.82 11.84
C SER A 38 8.14 -9.49 12.57
N PRO A 39 8.39 -8.37 11.87
CA PRO A 39 8.49 -7.06 12.53
C PRO A 39 7.29 -6.77 13.44
N ALA A 40 6.12 -7.29 13.06
CA ALA A 40 4.87 -7.22 13.81
C ALA A 40 4.92 -7.80 15.24
N THR A 41 5.87 -8.71 15.52
CA THR A 41 6.02 -9.35 16.84
C THR A 41 7.03 -8.65 17.75
N THR A 42 7.75 -7.63 17.25
CA THR A 42 8.70 -6.88 18.07
C THR A 42 7.99 -5.95 19.08
N GLU A 43 8.62 -5.70 20.22
CA GLU A 43 8.06 -4.82 21.25
C GLU A 43 7.84 -3.39 20.73
N ALA A 44 8.83 -2.83 20.03
CA ALA A 44 8.73 -1.50 19.43
C ALA A 44 7.56 -1.38 18.45
N PHE A 45 7.37 -2.39 17.59
CA PHE A 45 6.23 -2.41 16.68
C PHE A 45 4.90 -2.43 17.44
N ARG A 46 4.79 -3.29 18.46
CA ARG A 46 3.56 -3.43 19.23
C ARG A 46 3.21 -2.18 20.03
N ALA A 47 4.20 -1.58 20.67
CA ALA A 47 4.02 -0.33 21.40
C ALA A 47 3.53 0.80 20.48
N TYR A 48 4.07 0.87 19.25
CA TYR A 48 3.69 1.91 18.29
C TYR A 48 2.30 1.67 17.67
N TRP A 49 2.09 0.49 17.08
CA TRP A 49 0.92 0.23 16.24
C TRP A 49 -0.27 -0.32 17.00
N PHE A 50 -0.06 -1.03 18.11
CA PHE A 50 -1.15 -1.58 18.94
C PHE A 50 -1.34 -0.81 20.25
N GLY A 51 -0.78 0.40 20.35
CA GLY A 51 -0.91 1.30 21.51
C GLY A 51 -2.24 2.07 21.59
N GLY A 52 -3.23 1.72 20.75
CA GLY A 52 -4.56 2.35 20.76
C GLY A 52 -4.61 3.76 20.18
N LYS A 53 -3.61 4.16 19.37
CA LYS A 53 -3.54 5.47 18.71
C LYS A 53 -3.38 5.31 17.21
N ALA A 54 -3.77 6.33 16.46
CA ALA A 54 -3.42 6.48 15.05
C ALA A 54 -2.22 7.41 14.89
N GLU A 55 -1.44 7.17 13.85
CA GLU A 55 -0.50 8.16 13.33
C GLU A 55 -1.23 9.06 12.33
N LEU A 56 -1.24 10.37 12.58
CA LEU A 56 -1.78 11.37 11.68
C LEU A 56 -0.62 12.17 11.09
N ASN A 57 -0.52 12.20 9.77
CA ASN A 57 0.51 12.93 9.03
C ASN A 57 -0.13 13.93 8.08
N THR A 58 0.33 15.18 8.11
CA THR A 58 -0.12 16.24 7.20
C THR A 58 0.99 16.68 6.28
N TYR A 59 0.64 17.00 5.05
CA TYR A 59 1.58 17.33 4.00
C TYR A 59 1.13 18.59 3.27
N GLN A 60 2.09 19.45 2.94
CA GLN A 60 1.90 20.41 1.86
C GLN A 60 1.88 19.66 0.54
N LEU A 61 0.90 19.92 -0.32
CA LEU A 61 0.77 19.27 -1.62
C LEU A 61 0.90 20.32 -2.74
N GLU A 62 1.67 20.00 -3.76
CA GLU A 62 1.64 20.62 -5.08
C GLU A 62 1.08 19.57 -6.05
N GLN A 63 -0.11 19.78 -6.62
CA GLN A 63 -0.78 18.87 -7.54
C GLN A 63 -0.64 19.33 -8.98
N ALA A 64 -0.12 18.46 -9.84
CA ALA A 64 -0.31 18.60 -11.27
C ALA A 64 -1.76 18.24 -11.64
N GLN A 65 -2.52 19.16 -12.22
CA GLN A 65 -3.83 18.85 -12.81
C GLN A 65 -4.14 19.87 -13.91
N TYR A 66 -4.76 19.43 -15.00
CA TYR A 66 -5.06 20.29 -16.16
C TYR A 66 -3.88 21.07 -16.75
N GLY A 67 -2.66 20.53 -16.66
CA GLY A 67 -1.46 21.14 -17.23
C GLY A 67 -0.85 22.28 -16.40
N ALA A 68 -1.25 22.41 -15.14
CA ALA A 68 -0.73 23.38 -14.17
C ALA A 68 -0.50 22.74 -12.80
N MET A 69 0.32 23.41 -11.97
CA MET A 69 0.54 23.05 -10.57
C MET A 69 -0.43 23.81 -9.67
N HIS A 70 -1.01 23.10 -8.70
CA HIS A 70 -2.02 23.62 -7.78
C HIS A 70 -1.63 23.33 -6.34
N THR A 71 -1.65 24.35 -5.50
CA THR A 71 -1.43 24.17 -4.07
C THR A 71 -2.60 23.42 -3.44
N GLY A 72 -2.27 22.53 -2.51
CA GLY A 72 -3.24 21.80 -1.73
C GLY A 72 -2.62 21.19 -0.48
N GLU A 73 -3.31 20.22 0.05
CA GLU A 73 -2.93 19.49 1.25
C GLU A 73 -3.18 18.00 1.06
N ALA A 74 -2.36 17.19 1.71
CA ALA A 74 -2.61 15.77 1.85
C ALA A 74 -2.55 15.35 3.32
N VAL A 75 -3.31 14.32 3.66
CA VAL A 75 -3.32 13.72 5.00
C VAL A 75 -3.22 12.21 4.86
N LEU A 76 -2.27 11.60 5.58
CA LEU A 76 -2.19 10.15 5.76
C LEU A 76 -2.52 9.81 7.22
N VAL A 77 -3.51 8.96 7.42
CA VAL A 77 -3.87 8.41 8.74
C VAL A 77 -3.60 6.92 8.75
N PHE A 78 -2.67 6.48 9.59
CA PHE A 78 -2.35 5.06 9.78
C PHE A 78 -2.89 4.58 11.13
N VAL A 79 -3.60 3.45 11.14
CA VAL A 79 -4.16 2.87 12.36
C VAL A 79 -4.30 1.36 12.22
N THR A 80 -4.14 0.63 13.32
CA THR A 80 -4.44 -0.81 13.34
C THR A 80 -5.91 -1.05 13.63
N GLU A 81 -6.52 -1.98 12.91
CA GLU A 81 -7.91 -2.37 13.13
C GLU A 81 -8.06 -3.89 12.93
N ASP A 82 -9.00 -4.50 13.64
CA ASP A 82 -9.44 -5.85 13.33
C ASP A 82 -10.36 -5.79 12.10
N PHE A 83 -10.03 -6.58 11.07
CA PHE A 83 -10.72 -6.55 9.79
C PHE A 83 -11.27 -7.93 9.45
N ARG A 84 -12.57 -8.02 9.21
CA ARG A 84 -13.25 -9.26 8.82
C ARG A 84 -12.81 -9.68 7.43
N VAL A 85 -12.23 -10.87 7.29
CA VAL A 85 -11.72 -11.35 6.00
C VAL A 85 -12.84 -11.81 5.05
N ASP A 86 -13.95 -12.28 5.61
CA ASP A 86 -15.10 -12.80 4.87
C ASP A 86 -15.96 -11.68 4.25
N LYS A 87 -16.15 -10.60 5.00
CA LYS A 87 -16.96 -9.43 4.59
C LYS A 87 -16.12 -8.25 4.09
N GLN A 88 -14.83 -8.22 4.40
CA GLN A 88 -13.90 -7.13 4.09
C GLN A 88 -14.37 -5.77 4.65
N VAL A 89 -14.66 -5.77 5.95
CA VAL A 89 -15.10 -4.62 6.74
C VAL A 89 -14.41 -4.63 8.12
N LYS A 90 -14.42 -3.48 8.79
CA LYS A 90 -13.99 -3.38 10.19
C LYS A 90 -14.82 -4.33 11.09
N ALA A 91 -14.16 -4.97 12.04
CA ALA A 91 -14.82 -5.75 13.08
C ALA A 91 -15.37 -4.82 14.18
N GLU A 92 -16.63 -5.00 14.55
CA GLU A 92 -17.34 -4.14 15.52
C GLU A 92 -17.86 -4.90 16.74
N SER A 93 -17.62 -6.21 16.82
CA SER A 93 -18.14 -7.06 17.90
C SER A 93 -17.19 -8.18 18.28
N GLU A 94 -17.31 -8.66 19.52
CA GLU A 94 -16.56 -9.81 20.04
C GLU A 94 -16.71 -11.05 19.14
N ALA A 95 -17.93 -11.30 18.67
CA ALA A 95 -18.24 -12.41 17.77
C ALA A 95 -17.50 -12.33 16.43
N SER A 96 -16.99 -11.16 16.04
CA SER A 96 -16.23 -10.99 14.80
C SER A 96 -14.75 -11.36 14.95
N ARG A 97 -14.20 -11.45 16.18
CA ARG A 97 -12.75 -11.68 16.41
C ARG A 97 -12.23 -12.94 15.73
N GLY A 98 -12.97 -14.05 15.79
CA GLY A 98 -12.54 -15.33 15.20
C GLY A 98 -12.48 -15.35 13.67
N VAL A 99 -13.11 -14.38 13.00
CA VAL A 99 -13.13 -14.23 11.54
C VAL A 99 -12.42 -12.97 11.05
N SER A 100 -11.61 -12.36 11.93
CA SER A 100 -10.88 -11.14 11.66
C SER A 100 -9.37 -11.35 11.71
N VAL A 101 -8.65 -10.46 11.04
CA VAL A 101 -7.20 -10.34 11.13
C VAL A 101 -6.83 -8.88 11.40
N PRO A 102 -5.75 -8.62 12.15
CA PRO A 102 -5.25 -7.26 12.30
C PRO A 102 -4.74 -6.76 10.94
N VAL A 103 -5.18 -5.57 10.55
CA VAL A 103 -4.69 -4.87 9.37
C VAL A 103 -4.07 -3.53 9.78
N LEU A 104 -3.10 -3.08 9.01
CA LEU A 104 -2.75 -1.66 8.98
C LEU A 104 -3.71 -1.01 7.98
N LYS A 105 -4.53 -0.09 8.48
CA LYS A 105 -5.39 0.75 7.65
C LYS A 105 -4.67 2.07 7.39
N THR A 106 -4.62 2.47 6.11
CA THR A 106 -4.29 3.86 5.74
C THR A 106 -5.51 4.54 5.17
N ASN A 107 -5.82 5.75 5.65
CA ASN A 107 -6.63 6.70 4.90
C ASN A 107 -5.71 7.75 4.27
N TYR A 108 -5.79 7.89 2.95
CA TYR A 108 -5.04 8.85 2.17
C TYR A 108 -5.98 9.88 1.54
N ILE A 109 -5.89 11.11 2.03
CA ILE A 109 -6.72 12.24 1.64
C ILE A 109 -5.87 13.22 0.85
N ARG A 110 -6.38 13.70 -0.29
CA ARG A 110 -5.81 14.84 -1.03
C ARG A 110 -6.90 15.87 -1.27
N ARG A 111 -6.59 17.13 -0.98
CA ARG A 111 -7.45 18.27 -1.30
C ARG A 111 -6.65 19.34 -1.99
N PHE A 112 -7.15 19.85 -3.11
CA PHE A 112 -6.51 20.91 -3.87
C PHE A 112 -7.56 21.61 -4.73
N VAL A 113 -7.24 22.80 -5.21
CA VAL A 113 -8.17 23.61 -6.03
C VAL A 113 -7.56 23.85 -7.39
N THR A 114 -8.33 23.64 -8.46
CA THR A 114 -7.93 24.01 -9.82
C THR A 114 -8.68 25.28 -10.25
N GLY A 115 -8.12 26.45 -9.92
CA GLY A 115 -8.81 27.73 -10.10
C GLY A 115 -9.92 27.91 -9.06
N ILE A 116 -11.16 27.59 -9.42
CA ILE A 116 -12.32 27.64 -8.51
C ILE A 116 -12.86 26.24 -8.13
N TYR A 117 -12.43 25.18 -8.82
CA TYR A 117 -12.94 23.82 -8.64
C TYR A 117 -12.18 23.15 -7.51
N ASP A 118 -12.87 22.71 -6.45
CA ASP A 118 -12.24 21.93 -5.38
C ASP A 118 -12.26 20.44 -5.72
N TYR A 119 -11.12 19.79 -5.46
CA TYR A 119 -10.98 18.34 -5.51
C TYR A 119 -10.84 17.80 -4.10
N SER A 120 -11.59 16.75 -3.79
CA SER A 120 -11.43 15.96 -2.57
C SER A 120 -11.35 14.48 -2.93
N LEU A 121 -10.14 13.92 -2.81
CA LEU A 121 -9.86 12.51 -3.04
C LEU A 121 -9.63 11.81 -1.70
N PHE A 122 -10.20 10.62 -1.54
CA PHE A 122 -10.06 9.81 -0.33
C PHE A 122 -9.84 8.35 -0.71
N THR A 123 -8.78 7.72 -0.20
CA THR A 123 -8.51 6.29 -0.37
C THR A 123 -8.32 5.62 0.99
N SER A 124 -8.96 4.47 1.21
CA SER A 124 -8.68 3.56 2.32
C SER A 124 -7.99 2.29 1.81
N VAL A 125 -6.92 1.86 2.49
CA VAL A 125 -6.14 0.66 2.17
C VAL A 125 -6.06 -0.25 3.39
N PHE A 126 -6.39 -1.54 3.26
CA PHE A 126 -6.46 -2.49 4.36
C PHE A 126 -5.49 -3.67 4.15
N THR A 127 -4.28 -3.55 4.70
CA THR A 127 -3.20 -4.54 4.50
C THR A 127 -2.98 -5.37 5.77
N PRO A 128 -3.11 -6.71 5.71
CA PRO A 128 -2.88 -7.57 6.87
C PRO A 128 -1.48 -7.43 7.48
N ILE A 129 -1.42 -7.47 8.81
CA ILE A 129 -0.17 -7.39 9.58
C ILE A 129 0.30 -8.81 9.89
N GLY A 130 1.46 -9.19 9.36
CA GLY A 130 2.15 -10.42 9.76
C GLY A 130 1.37 -11.72 9.51
N SER A 131 0.48 -11.77 8.50
CA SER A 131 -0.35 -12.94 8.22
C SER A 131 0.16 -13.72 6.99
N PRO A 132 0.75 -14.91 7.16
CA PRO A 132 1.09 -15.78 6.03
C PRO A 132 -0.14 -16.25 5.25
N LYS A 133 -1.30 -16.37 5.92
CA LYS A 133 -2.57 -16.78 5.32
C LYS A 133 -3.17 -15.69 4.43
N PHE A 134 -2.96 -14.43 4.80
CA PHE A 134 -3.46 -13.26 4.05
C PHE A 134 -2.30 -12.34 3.71
N PRO A 135 -1.42 -12.73 2.75
CA PRO A 135 -0.23 -11.94 2.45
C PRO A 135 -0.53 -10.66 1.64
N ASN A 136 -1.69 -10.58 0.96
CA ASN A 136 -2.07 -9.49 0.08
C ASN A 136 -2.98 -8.48 0.78
N THR A 137 -2.98 -7.23 0.32
CA THR A 137 -3.98 -6.24 0.74
C THR A 137 -5.38 -6.73 0.39
N LEU A 138 -6.27 -6.70 1.38
CA LEU A 138 -7.59 -7.31 1.24
C LEU A 138 -8.57 -6.38 0.51
N LYS A 139 -8.41 -5.07 0.71
CA LYS A 139 -9.31 -4.07 0.18
C LYS A 139 -8.61 -2.74 -0.05
N VAL A 140 -8.94 -2.09 -1.16
CA VAL A 140 -8.75 -0.66 -1.40
C VAL A 140 -10.10 -0.05 -1.75
N SER A 141 -10.40 1.15 -1.26
CA SER A 141 -11.64 1.85 -1.56
C SER A 141 -11.35 3.32 -1.74
N THR A 142 -11.81 3.91 -2.84
CA THR A 142 -11.48 5.27 -3.23
C THR A 142 -12.70 6.01 -3.71
N SER A 143 -12.83 7.26 -3.28
CA SER A 143 -13.83 8.20 -3.78
C SER A 143 -13.17 9.50 -4.22
N GLY A 144 -13.72 10.11 -5.27
CA GLY A 144 -13.40 11.48 -5.68
C GLY A 144 -14.67 12.32 -5.71
N GLN A 145 -14.58 13.55 -5.22
CA GLN A 145 -15.64 14.56 -5.27
C GLN A 145 -15.04 15.86 -5.79
N GLU A 146 -15.72 16.45 -6.77
CA GLU A 146 -15.38 17.73 -7.38
C GLU A 146 -16.64 18.34 -8.02
N TRP A 147 -16.53 19.54 -8.61
CA TRP A 147 -17.70 20.29 -9.08
C TRP A 147 -18.43 19.65 -10.26
N CYS A 148 -17.76 18.83 -11.07
CA CYS A 148 -18.39 18.13 -12.20
C CYS A 148 -19.18 16.89 -11.73
N GLY A 149 -18.77 16.26 -10.63
CA GLY A 149 -19.47 15.13 -10.06
C GLY A 149 -18.66 14.36 -9.01
N HIS A 150 -19.09 13.14 -8.75
CA HIS A 150 -18.42 12.23 -7.84
C HIS A 150 -18.25 10.84 -8.45
N SER A 151 -17.29 10.10 -7.92
CA SER A 151 -17.00 8.73 -8.32
C SER A 151 -16.55 7.89 -7.12
N TYR A 152 -16.72 6.59 -7.26
CA TYR A 152 -16.33 5.59 -6.28
C TYR A 152 -15.75 4.37 -6.98
N VAL A 153 -14.66 3.82 -6.46
CA VAL A 153 -14.11 2.53 -6.87
C VAL A 153 -13.65 1.73 -5.65
N GLN A 154 -13.93 0.43 -5.66
CA GLN A 154 -13.51 -0.52 -4.65
C GLN A 154 -12.78 -1.67 -5.32
N VAL A 155 -11.68 -2.09 -4.72
CA VAL A 155 -10.85 -3.21 -5.16
C VAL A 155 -10.79 -4.22 -4.02
N ASN A 156 -11.30 -5.42 -4.23
CA ASN A 156 -11.40 -6.48 -3.23
C ASN A 156 -10.56 -7.68 -3.64
N TYR A 157 -9.64 -8.13 -2.79
CA TYR A 157 -8.90 -9.36 -3.06
C TYR A 157 -9.76 -10.58 -2.74
N LYS A 158 -10.12 -11.37 -3.75
CA LYS A 158 -10.91 -12.61 -3.65
C LYS A 158 -10.47 -13.60 -4.72
N ASP A 159 -10.52 -14.89 -4.40
CA ASP A 159 -10.25 -15.97 -5.36
C ASP A 159 -8.92 -15.82 -6.13
N ASN A 160 -7.88 -15.36 -5.43
CA ASN A 160 -6.55 -15.10 -5.99
C ASN A 160 -6.52 -14.03 -7.12
N ALA A 161 -7.46 -13.10 -7.12
CA ALA A 161 -7.53 -11.95 -8.02
C ALA A 161 -8.11 -10.71 -7.29
N TYR A 162 -8.16 -9.57 -7.98
CA TYR A 162 -8.84 -8.38 -7.48
C TYR A 162 -10.14 -8.13 -8.23
N GLN A 163 -11.25 -8.13 -7.51
CA GLN A 163 -12.56 -7.72 -8.01
C GLN A 163 -12.68 -6.21 -7.88
N VAL A 164 -12.88 -5.52 -9.00
CA VAL A 164 -13.09 -4.07 -9.08
C VAL A 164 -14.58 -3.81 -9.24
N SER A 165 -15.13 -2.95 -8.39
CA SER A 165 -16.50 -2.44 -8.50
C SER A 165 -16.49 -0.91 -8.34
N GLY A 166 -17.03 -0.17 -9.29
CA GLY A 166 -16.99 1.29 -9.31
C GLY A 166 -18.17 1.92 -10.03
N ARG A 167 -18.52 3.14 -9.63
CA ARG A 167 -19.60 3.96 -10.19
C ARG A 167 -19.11 5.39 -10.36
N SER A 168 -19.40 5.98 -11.51
CA SER A 168 -18.90 7.29 -11.89
C SER A 168 -19.95 8.09 -12.65
N TYR A 169 -19.89 9.41 -12.55
CA TYR A 169 -20.61 10.34 -13.44
C TYR A 169 -20.02 10.35 -14.87
N PHE A 170 -18.75 9.97 -15.05
CA PHE A 170 -18.09 9.99 -16.36
C PHE A 170 -18.53 8.82 -17.25
N GLU A 171 -18.89 9.11 -18.49
CA GLU A 171 -19.49 8.17 -19.46
C GLU A 171 -18.71 6.86 -19.62
N GLN A 172 -17.38 6.93 -19.71
CA GLN A 172 -16.53 5.75 -19.92
C GLN A 172 -16.41 4.85 -18.68
N GLU A 173 -16.86 5.31 -17.52
CA GLU A 173 -16.62 4.68 -16.21
C GLU A 173 -17.92 4.57 -15.39
N VAL A 174 -19.07 4.74 -16.04
CA VAL A 174 -20.39 4.71 -15.38
C VAL A 174 -20.54 3.47 -14.51
N THR A 175 -20.09 2.32 -15.03
CA THR A 175 -20.08 1.04 -14.33
C THR A 175 -18.75 0.34 -14.58
N GLU A 176 -17.97 0.18 -13.54
CA GLU A 176 -16.78 -0.65 -13.52
C GLU A 176 -17.10 -1.90 -12.71
N ASP A 177 -17.30 -3.05 -13.35
CA ASP A 177 -17.45 -4.34 -12.67
C ASP A 177 -16.60 -5.38 -13.42
N TYR A 178 -15.35 -5.57 -13.00
CA TYR A 178 -14.39 -6.46 -13.66
C TYR A 178 -13.40 -7.08 -12.67
N THR A 179 -12.62 -8.05 -13.16
CA THR A 179 -11.55 -8.69 -12.38
C THR A 179 -10.20 -8.34 -12.99
N VAL A 180 -9.22 -8.06 -12.12
CA VAL A 180 -7.82 -7.87 -12.47
C VAL A 180 -7.01 -9.00 -11.85
N GLU A 181 -6.07 -9.57 -12.60
CA GLU A 181 -5.16 -10.57 -12.07
C GLU A 181 -4.38 -10.03 -10.86
N LYS A 182 -4.02 -10.94 -9.95
CA LYS A 182 -3.26 -10.55 -8.76
C LYS A 182 -1.91 -9.97 -9.13
N ALA A 183 -1.72 -8.70 -8.81
CA ALA A 183 -0.44 -8.00 -8.76
C ALA A 183 -0.36 -7.14 -7.49
N MET A 184 0.82 -6.59 -7.17
CA MET A 184 0.93 -5.64 -6.07
C MET A 184 0.14 -4.37 -6.40
N LEU A 185 -0.70 -3.87 -5.48
CA LEU A 185 -1.35 -2.58 -5.64
C LEU A 185 -0.34 -1.47 -5.30
N GLU A 186 -0.27 -0.40 -6.09
CA GLU A 186 0.53 0.77 -5.70
C GLU A 186 0.03 1.37 -4.37
N ASP A 187 -1.29 1.38 -4.15
CA ASP A 187 -1.89 1.87 -2.90
C ASP A 187 -1.39 1.09 -1.67
N GLU A 188 -1.03 -0.19 -1.81
CA GLU A 188 -0.52 -0.98 -0.69
C GLU A 188 0.91 -0.62 -0.29
N LEU A 189 1.68 0.06 -1.15
CA LEU A 189 3.07 0.46 -0.85
C LEU A 189 3.15 1.33 0.40
N TRP A 190 2.15 2.18 0.64
CA TRP A 190 2.06 2.99 1.85
C TRP A 190 2.03 2.14 3.10
N ASN A 191 1.29 1.03 3.12
CA ASN A 191 1.30 0.10 4.24
C ASN A 191 2.58 -0.74 4.26
N ARG A 192 3.04 -1.24 3.10
CA ARG A 192 4.22 -2.11 3.03
C ARG A 192 5.49 -1.43 3.55
N ILE A 193 5.69 -0.15 3.23
CA ILE A 193 6.81 0.65 3.76
C ILE A 193 6.78 0.69 5.29
N ARG A 194 5.60 0.85 5.88
CA ARG A 194 5.40 1.01 7.32
C ARG A 194 5.55 -0.30 8.09
N LEU A 195 5.25 -1.41 7.42
CA LEU A 195 5.32 -2.75 7.98
C LEU A 195 6.73 -3.34 7.89
N ASP A 196 7.32 -3.30 6.70
CA ASP A 196 8.64 -3.88 6.42
C ASP A 196 9.15 -3.42 5.04
N PRO A 197 9.86 -2.28 4.94
CA PRO A 197 10.33 -1.76 3.66
C PRO A 197 11.40 -2.66 3.02
N GLY A 198 12.01 -3.58 3.78
CA GLY A 198 12.96 -4.57 3.26
C GLY A 198 12.30 -5.63 2.37
N LYS A 199 10.96 -5.73 2.38
CA LYS A 199 10.18 -6.64 1.51
C LYS A 199 9.63 -5.98 0.25
N LEU A 200 9.91 -4.70 0.02
CA LEU A 200 9.51 -4.04 -1.22
C LEU A 200 10.26 -4.68 -2.40
N PRO A 201 9.57 -5.00 -3.51
CA PRO A 201 10.22 -5.60 -4.66
C PRO A 201 11.13 -4.58 -5.36
N THR A 202 12.21 -5.04 -5.99
CA THR A 202 13.11 -4.21 -6.81
C THR A 202 13.39 -4.88 -8.15
N GLY A 203 13.87 -4.12 -9.14
CA GLY A 203 14.04 -4.58 -10.50
C GLY A 203 12.75 -4.48 -11.33
N ASP A 204 12.59 -5.34 -12.33
CA ASP A 204 11.38 -5.38 -13.15
C ASP A 204 10.21 -5.98 -12.34
N VAL A 205 9.12 -5.22 -12.24
CA VAL A 205 7.93 -5.55 -11.45
C VAL A 205 6.66 -5.24 -12.24
N HIS A 206 5.53 -5.77 -11.78
CA HIS A 206 4.21 -5.43 -12.28
C HIS A 206 3.35 -4.94 -11.11
N LEU A 207 2.69 -3.80 -11.28
CA LEU A 207 1.80 -3.22 -10.27
C LEU A 207 0.49 -2.78 -10.90
N ILE A 208 -0.58 -2.82 -10.10
CA ILE A 208 -1.82 -2.11 -10.40
C ILE A 208 -1.63 -0.67 -9.89
N PRO A 209 -1.68 0.36 -10.76
CA PRO A 209 -1.46 1.75 -10.36
C PRO A 209 -2.45 2.23 -9.28
N GLY A 210 -2.04 3.28 -8.55
CA GLY A 210 -2.82 3.79 -7.42
C GLY A 210 -4.19 4.30 -7.88
N THR A 211 -5.24 3.96 -7.15
CA THR A 211 -6.63 4.27 -7.54
C THR A 211 -6.90 5.77 -7.69
N GLN A 212 -6.25 6.64 -6.89
CA GLN A 212 -6.35 8.09 -7.09
C GLN A 212 -5.68 8.55 -8.38
N SER A 213 -4.54 7.95 -8.74
CA SER A 213 -3.83 8.26 -9.97
C SER A 213 -4.61 7.78 -11.19
N ALA A 214 -5.18 6.57 -11.12
CA ALA A 214 -6.07 6.02 -12.13
C ALA A 214 -7.30 6.92 -12.34
N ARG A 215 -7.94 7.35 -11.24
CA ARG A 215 -9.07 8.28 -11.25
C ARG A 215 -8.73 9.62 -11.90
N LEU A 216 -7.66 10.29 -11.46
CA LEU A 216 -7.28 11.61 -12.00
C LEU A 216 -6.90 11.56 -13.50
N ARG A 217 -6.45 10.40 -13.98
CA ARG A 217 -6.02 10.18 -15.36
C ARG A 217 -7.03 9.42 -16.22
N HIS A 218 -8.21 9.11 -15.69
CA HIS A 218 -9.24 8.32 -16.37
C HIS A 218 -8.70 7.01 -16.97
N LYS A 219 -7.91 6.28 -16.16
CA LYS A 219 -7.31 5.01 -16.55
C LYS A 219 -8.01 3.87 -15.84
N LYS A 220 -8.34 2.82 -16.61
CA LYS A 220 -8.80 1.54 -16.09
C LYS A 220 -7.70 0.93 -15.20
N LEU A 221 -8.09 0.24 -14.14
CA LEU A 221 -7.14 -0.50 -13.31
C LEU A 221 -6.71 -1.79 -14.01
N GLU A 222 -5.42 -1.92 -14.23
CA GLU A 222 -4.78 -3.10 -14.78
C GLU A 222 -3.34 -3.21 -14.29
N SER A 223 -2.74 -4.39 -14.43
CA SER A 223 -1.36 -4.62 -14.03
C SER A 223 -0.40 -4.10 -15.11
N ILE A 224 0.43 -3.10 -14.77
CA ILE A 224 1.35 -2.42 -15.68
C ILE A 224 2.81 -2.71 -15.25
N PRO A 225 3.72 -2.96 -16.20
CA PRO A 225 5.14 -3.13 -15.89
C PRO A 225 5.79 -1.82 -15.39
N ALA A 226 6.69 -1.94 -14.42
CA ALA A 226 7.51 -0.86 -13.90
C ALA A 226 8.91 -1.36 -13.52
N THR A 227 9.85 -0.44 -13.38
CA THR A 227 11.14 -0.71 -12.74
C THR A 227 11.13 -0.10 -11.34
N ALA A 228 11.38 -0.94 -10.33
CA ALA A 228 11.43 -0.55 -8.93
C ALA A 228 12.86 -0.43 -8.41
N THR A 229 13.19 0.72 -7.80
CA THR A 229 14.53 1.01 -7.28
C THR A 229 14.45 1.54 -5.85
N LEU A 230 15.38 1.11 -5.00
CA LEU A 230 15.57 1.68 -3.67
C LEU A 230 16.89 2.47 -3.63
N ASP A 231 16.82 3.78 -3.41
CA ASP A 231 17.95 4.69 -3.44
C ASP A 231 18.04 5.52 -2.15
N SER A 232 19.08 5.25 -1.35
CA SER A 232 19.30 5.98 -0.09
C SER A 232 19.89 7.39 -0.32
N ALA A 233 20.73 7.57 -1.35
CA ALA A 233 21.33 8.87 -1.64
C ALA A 233 20.28 9.87 -2.11
N GLN A 234 19.36 9.43 -2.99
CA GLN A 234 18.25 10.26 -3.43
C GLN A 234 17.29 10.59 -2.28
N GLY A 235 17.03 9.64 -1.37
CA GLY A 235 16.19 9.90 -0.19
C GLY A 235 16.75 11.01 0.72
N VAL A 236 18.06 10.99 0.98
CA VAL A 236 18.76 12.03 1.74
C VAL A 236 18.74 13.38 1.00
N ALA A 237 19.08 13.38 -0.30
CA ALA A 237 19.11 14.60 -1.11
C ALA A 237 17.74 15.28 -1.21
N TRP A 238 16.68 14.49 -1.41
CA TRP A 238 15.31 14.98 -1.49
C TRP A 238 14.91 15.65 -0.17
N THR A 239 15.20 15.00 0.95
CA THR A 239 14.87 15.51 2.30
C THR A 239 15.55 16.85 2.58
N ASN A 240 16.84 16.96 2.28
CA ASN A 240 17.61 18.21 2.43
C ASN A 240 17.07 19.35 1.57
N THR A 241 16.48 19.02 0.42
CA THR A 241 15.97 20.01 -0.54
C THR A 241 14.56 20.48 -0.20
N HIS A 242 13.66 19.55 0.14
CA HIS A 242 12.23 19.83 0.19
C HIS A 242 11.67 20.01 1.59
N ILE A 243 12.32 19.44 2.62
CA ILE A 243 11.86 19.55 4.01
C ILE A 243 13.01 19.83 5.00
N PRO A 244 13.92 20.78 4.72
CA PRO A 244 15.13 21.01 5.54
C PRO A 244 14.85 21.37 7.00
N GLY A 245 13.65 21.88 7.32
CA GLY A 245 13.24 22.25 8.68
C GLY A 245 12.48 21.17 9.44
N VAL A 246 12.23 20.00 8.84
CA VAL A 246 11.48 18.91 9.47
C VAL A 246 12.47 17.92 10.07
N SER A 247 12.38 17.69 11.39
CA SER A 247 13.24 16.72 12.06
C SER A 247 12.88 15.30 11.63
N VAL A 248 13.72 14.74 10.75
CA VAL A 248 13.63 13.37 10.23
C VAL A 248 15.01 12.73 10.23
N GLY A 249 15.07 11.42 10.44
CA GLY A 249 16.29 10.63 10.31
C GLY A 249 16.69 10.40 8.84
N PRO A 250 17.75 9.61 8.60
CA PRO A 250 18.17 9.24 7.25
C PRO A 250 17.04 8.60 6.45
N CYS A 251 16.74 9.14 5.28
CA CYS A 251 15.64 8.69 4.42
C CYS A 251 16.13 7.89 3.21
N LYS A 252 15.23 7.07 2.65
CA LYS A 252 15.39 6.35 1.39
C LYS A 252 14.30 6.78 0.40
N ALA A 253 14.59 6.66 -0.88
CA ALA A 253 13.64 6.80 -1.96
C ALA A 253 13.30 5.42 -2.53
N TYR A 254 12.01 5.08 -2.57
CA TYR A 254 11.50 3.94 -3.36
C TYR A 254 10.85 4.48 -4.62
N ILE A 255 11.39 4.11 -5.78
CA ILE A 255 11.09 4.72 -7.07
C ILE A 255 10.45 3.66 -7.95
N LEU A 256 9.31 3.98 -8.55
CA LEU A 256 8.64 3.20 -9.57
C LEU A 256 8.63 4.00 -10.87
N ASP A 257 9.34 3.48 -11.87
CA ASP A 257 9.31 4.01 -13.24
C ASP A 257 8.39 3.13 -14.08
N TYR A 258 7.17 3.61 -14.36
CA TYR A 258 6.17 2.85 -15.09
C TYR A 258 6.43 2.90 -16.60
N LYS A 259 6.48 1.71 -17.20
CA LYS A 259 6.51 1.53 -18.66
C LYS A 259 5.05 1.58 -19.15
N ASP A 260 4.48 2.79 -19.15
CA ASP A 260 3.09 3.07 -19.56
C ASP A 260 2.82 2.62 -21.01
N ASP A 261 1.56 2.67 -21.46
CA ASP A 261 1.06 2.13 -22.75
C ASP A 261 1.66 2.73 -24.07
N GLY A 262 2.82 3.37 -23.99
CA GLY A 262 3.54 3.98 -25.11
C GLY A 262 2.99 5.34 -25.53
N LYS A 263 1.88 5.81 -24.94
CA LYS A 263 1.26 7.10 -25.31
C LYS A 263 1.78 8.29 -24.51
N SER A 264 2.41 8.03 -23.37
CA SER A 264 3.02 9.05 -22.51
C SER A 264 4.54 8.84 -22.49
N THR A 265 5.30 9.77 -23.09
CA THR A 265 6.76 9.80 -22.96
C THR A 265 7.18 11.14 -22.34
N PRO A 266 7.89 11.15 -21.19
CA PRO A 266 8.23 9.98 -20.37
C PRO A 266 6.99 9.31 -19.75
N GLY A 267 7.15 8.04 -19.36
CA GLY A 267 6.15 7.31 -18.58
C GLY A 267 5.97 7.92 -17.19
N ARG A 268 4.95 7.45 -16.46
CA ARG A 268 4.68 7.91 -15.10
C ARG A 268 5.78 7.43 -14.14
N LYS A 269 6.27 8.30 -13.28
CA LYS A 269 7.22 7.97 -12.22
C LYS A 269 6.66 8.33 -10.86
N LEU A 270 6.69 7.39 -9.91
CA LEU A 270 6.35 7.62 -8.51
C LEU A 270 7.60 7.44 -7.64
N THR A 271 7.89 8.40 -6.77
CA THR A 271 8.98 8.33 -5.80
C THR A 271 8.42 8.49 -4.40
N LEU A 272 8.60 7.51 -3.53
CA LEU A 272 8.18 7.52 -2.13
C LEU A 272 9.39 7.73 -1.23
N ILE A 273 9.38 8.77 -0.40
CA ILE A 273 10.50 9.11 0.50
C ILE A 273 10.12 8.74 1.93
N PHE A 274 10.93 7.91 2.59
CA PHE A 274 10.65 7.47 3.95
C PHE A 274 11.88 7.27 4.82
N GLU A 275 11.71 7.42 6.14
CA GLU A 275 12.76 7.22 7.14
C GLU A 275 13.25 5.77 7.15
N THR A 276 14.56 5.57 7.27
CA THR A 276 15.15 4.23 7.39
C THR A 276 14.79 3.57 8.71
N ALA A 277 14.69 4.37 9.79
CA ALA A 277 14.32 3.87 11.11
C ALA A 277 12.81 3.59 11.20
N PHE A 278 12.44 2.56 11.96
CA PHE A 278 11.05 2.31 12.34
C PHE A 278 10.48 3.57 13.04
N PRO A 279 9.26 4.03 12.72
CA PRO A 279 8.19 3.33 12.00
C PRO A 279 8.19 3.50 10.48
N HIS A 280 9.33 3.91 9.89
CA HIS A 280 9.49 4.16 8.45
C HIS A 280 8.56 5.27 7.95
N LYS A 281 8.64 6.45 8.59
CA LYS A 281 7.79 7.60 8.25
C LYS A 281 7.94 8.00 6.80
N ILE A 282 6.82 8.06 6.11
CA ILE A 282 6.75 8.64 4.78
C ILE A 282 6.83 10.15 4.96
N VAL A 283 7.96 10.73 4.58
CA VAL A 283 8.24 12.16 4.74
C VAL A 283 7.84 12.97 3.51
N GLY A 284 7.55 12.28 2.40
CA GLY A 284 7.03 12.90 1.19
C GLY A 284 7.00 11.95 0.02
N TRP A 285 6.49 12.44 -1.10
CA TRP A 285 6.52 11.72 -2.37
C TRP A 285 6.46 12.67 -3.55
N GLU A 286 6.86 12.15 -4.71
CA GLU A 286 6.74 12.83 -6.00
C GLU A 286 6.05 11.91 -7.02
N GLU A 287 5.19 12.49 -7.85
CA GLU A 287 4.53 11.79 -8.95
C GLU A 287 4.71 12.62 -10.24
N THR A 288 5.57 12.15 -11.14
CA THR A 288 5.83 12.79 -12.43
C THR A 288 5.05 12.10 -13.55
N TYR A 289 4.34 12.87 -14.37
CA TYR A 289 3.62 12.37 -15.54
C TYR A 289 3.32 13.49 -16.53
N THR A 290 2.93 13.11 -17.74
CA THR A 290 2.47 14.06 -18.77
C THR A 290 1.01 14.43 -18.55
N SER A 291 0.72 15.72 -18.45
CA SER A 291 -0.62 16.29 -18.35
C SER A 291 -0.74 17.45 -19.33
N LYS A 292 -1.69 17.38 -20.28
CA LYS A 292 -1.83 18.36 -21.38
C LYS A 292 -0.49 18.70 -22.04
N GLU A 293 0.22 17.66 -22.49
CA GLU A 293 1.52 17.74 -23.19
C GLU A 293 2.70 18.31 -22.36
N LYS A 294 2.48 18.61 -21.07
CA LYS A 294 3.55 19.04 -20.16
C LYS A 294 3.90 17.94 -19.18
N VAL A 295 5.20 17.70 -19.01
CA VAL A 295 5.71 16.86 -17.92
C VAL A 295 5.66 17.68 -16.63
N LEU A 296 4.85 17.23 -15.68
CA LEU A 296 4.65 17.90 -14.39
C LEU A 296 4.93 16.91 -13.26
N THR A 297 5.38 17.42 -12.12
CA THR A 297 5.66 16.63 -10.93
C THR A 297 4.80 17.12 -9.78
N SER A 298 3.82 16.31 -9.37
CA SER A 298 3.14 16.51 -8.10
C SER A 298 4.10 16.17 -6.96
N ARG A 299 4.03 16.92 -5.86
CA ARG A 299 4.91 16.73 -4.70
C ARG A 299 4.14 16.89 -3.40
N ALA A 300 4.34 15.98 -2.47
CA ALA A 300 3.88 16.16 -1.09
C ALA A 300 5.05 16.17 -0.10
N MET A 301 5.00 17.11 0.84
CA MET A 301 6.09 17.39 1.79
C MET A 301 5.52 17.39 3.20
N LEU A 302 6.04 16.53 4.07
CA LEU A 302 5.56 16.38 5.44
C LEU A 302 5.65 17.71 6.18
N ARG A 303 4.56 18.10 6.86
CA ARG A 303 4.51 19.23 7.78
C ARG A 303 4.57 18.74 9.22
N LYS A 304 3.67 17.82 9.58
CA LYS A 304 3.53 17.34 10.96
C LYS A 304 3.15 15.87 11.01
N THR A 305 3.63 15.20 12.06
CA THR A 305 3.13 13.91 12.53
C THR A 305 2.70 14.03 13.99
N ILE A 306 1.55 13.46 14.34
CA ILE A 306 1.15 13.25 15.74
C ILE A 306 0.61 11.83 15.94
N GLN A 307 0.67 11.35 17.18
CA GLN A 307 0.03 10.11 17.64
C GLN A 307 -1.18 10.48 18.50
N SER A 308 -2.38 10.11 18.07
CA SER A 308 -3.62 10.47 18.77
C SER A 308 -4.72 9.43 18.53
N ASP A 309 -5.55 9.21 19.55
CA ASP A 309 -6.84 8.54 19.49
C ASP A 309 -7.93 9.52 18.99
N TYR A 310 -7.68 10.14 17.83
CA TYR A 310 -8.45 11.27 17.30
C TYR A 310 -9.98 11.09 17.26
N TRP A 311 -10.47 9.85 17.22
CA TRP A 311 -11.90 9.53 17.28
C TRP A 311 -12.56 9.94 18.61
N ASN A 312 -11.79 10.08 19.69
CA ASN A 312 -12.22 10.60 20.98
C ASN A 312 -12.18 12.15 21.06
N HIS A 313 -11.67 12.82 20.02
CA HIS A 313 -11.48 14.27 19.96
C HIS A 313 -12.40 14.90 18.91
N ASN A 314 -13.70 14.84 19.17
CA ASN A 314 -14.76 15.19 18.21
C ASN A 314 -15.67 16.34 18.69
N THR A 315 -15.27 17.06 19.73
CA THR A 315 -16.00 18.24 20.22
C THR A 315 -15.45 19.53 19.60
N PRO A 316 -16.20 20.65 19.60
CA PRO A 316 -15.69 21.93 19.08
C PRO A 316 -14.38 22.41 19.75
N ALA A 317 -14.16 22.08 21.02
CA ALA A 317 -12.95 22.44 21.76
C ALA A 317 -11.69 21.72 21.23
N ASP A 318 -11.88 20.53 20.64
CA ASP A 318 -10.80 19.74 20.04
C ASP A 318 -10.28 20.37 18.73
N SER A 319 -10.92 21.43 18.21
CA SER A 319 -10.45 22.16 17.01
C SER A 319 -9.02 22.68 17.13
N THR A 320 -8.52 22.88 18.36
CA THR A 320 -7.11 23.20 18.64
C THR A 320 -6.12 22.15 18.12
N LEU A 321 -6.52 20.88 18.04
CA LEU A 321 -5.70 19.81 17.46
C LEU A 321 -5.46 19.99 15.95
N ARG A 322 -6.35 20.72 15.25
CA ARG A 322 -6.12 21.08 13.84
C ARG A 322 -4.90 21.99 13.70
N GLN A 323 -4.72 22.94 14.61
CA GLN A 323 -3.53 23.80 14.62
C GLN A 323 -2.27 22.97 14.87
N ALA A 324 -2.33 22.00 15.79
CA ALA A 324 -1.22 21.09 16.04
C ALA A 324 -0.82 20.28 14.79
N LEU A 325 -1.79 19.97 13.91
CA LEU A 325 -1.63 19.30 12.63
C LEU A 325 -1.30 20.24 11.46
N SER A 326 -1.30 21.55 11.65
CA SER A 326 -1.17 22.55 10.56
C SER A 326 -2.26 22.40 9.48
N LEU A 327 -3.52 22.26 9.91
CA LEU A 327 -4.75 22.11 9.10
C LEU A 327 -5.81 23.17 9.40
#